data_AF-A0A800DVU5-F1
#
_entry.id   AF-A0A800DVU5-F1
#
_cell.length_a   1.000
_cell.length_b   1.000
_cell.length_c   1.000
_cell.angle_alpha   90.00
_cell.angle_beta   90.00
_cell.angle_gamma   90.00
#
_symmetry.space_group_name_H-M   'P 1'
#
loop_
_entity.id
_entity.type
_entity.pdbx_description
1 polymer ?
#
loop_
_entity_poly.entity_id
_entity_poly.type
_entity_poly.pdbx_seq_one_letter_code
_entity_poly.pdbx_strand_id
1 'polypeptide(L)'
;MKHIKRKAFYIYFPRRIVKDALKKDVCPTTSRDRARVYLSKSEILRRKINPIKYKHFIKLRCLIERKFAEAKKRHNLFRARYRTLKRVTIQVLMTFIVMNIKRIIKLIDEKRLKRLRYA
;
A
#
# COMPACT_ATOMS: atom_id res chain seq x y z
N MET A 1 -23.42 -1.63 13.07
CA MET A 1 -22.43 -1.15 12.09
C MET A 1 -21.18 -0.68 12.84
N LYS A 2 -20.13 -1.52 12.95
CA LYS A 2 -18.95 -1.21 13.78
C LYS A 2 -18.08 -0.16 13.07
N HIS A 3 -18.15 1.10 13.51
CA HIS A 3 -17.13 2.09 13.19
C HIS A 3 -15.80 1.63 13.81
N ILE A 4 -15.00 0.89 13.04
CA ILE A 4 -13.59 0.65 13.36
C ILE A 4 -12.88 2.01 13.27
N LYS A 5 -12.88 2.75 14.38
CA LYS A 5 -12.06 3.95 14.55
C LYS A 5 -10.60 3.52 14.36
N ARG A 6 -9.99 3.89 13.23
CA ARG A 6 -8.54 3.82 13.04
C ARG A 6 -7.91 4.81 14.02
N LYS A 7 -7.70 4.36 15.25
CA LYS A 7 -7.04 5.10 16.32
C LYS A 7 -5.55 5.25 15.99
N ALA A 8 -5.21 6.28 15.22
CA ALA A 8 -3.85 6.76 15.09
C ALA A 8 -3.69 7.97 16.01
N PHE A 9 -2.66 7.98 16.84
CA PHE A 9 -2.44 9.05 17.81
C PHE A 9 -1.05 9.64 17.64
N TYR A 10 -0.93 10.93 17.92
CA TYR A 10 0.36 11.60 18.09
C TYR A 10 0.71 11.56 19.57
N ILE A 11 1.86 10.96 19.88
CA ILE A 11 2.44 11.04 21.21
C ILE A 11 3.42 12.21 21.20
N TYR A 12 3.17 13.18 22.07
CA TYR A 12 4.02 14.36 22.24
C TYR A 12 4.96 14.11 23.41
N PHE A 13 6.25 14.23 23.17
CA PHE A 13 7.25 14.10 24.23
C PHE A 13 7.61 15.48 24.78
N PRO A 14 7.63 15.66 26.12
CA PRO A 14 8.07 16.89 26.74
C PRO A 14 9.56 17.14 26.51
N ARG A 15 9.96 18.41 26.49
CA ARG A 15 11.32 18.87 26.11
C ARG A 15 12.42 18.30 27.02
N ARG A 16 12.11 17.99 28.28
CA ARG A 16 13.06 17.39 29.25
C ARG A 16 13.51 15.99 28.82
N ILE A 17 12.55 15.12 28.50
CA ILE A 17 12.79 13.74 28.04
C ILE A 17 13.63 13.69 26.75
N VAL A 18 13.47 14.69 25.86
CA VAL A 18 14.26 14.78 24.62
C VAL A 18 15.71 15.23 24.89
N LYS A 19 15.95 16.06 25.90
CA LYS A 19 17.29 16.52 26.29
C LYS A 19 18.10 15.40 26.96
N ASP A 20 17.43 14.57 27.76
CA ASP A 20 18.02 13.44 28.50
C ASP A 20 18.14 12.16 27.65
N ALA A 21 17.75 12.22 26.36
CA ALA A 21 17.79 11.06 25.48
C ALA A 21 19.25 10.64 25.19
N LEU A 22 19.61 9.43 25.63
CA LEU A 22 20.93 8.82 25.46
C LEU A 22 21.45 8.75 24.01
N LYS A 23 20.59 8.92 23.00
CA LYS A 23 20.95 8.94 21.57
C LYS A 23 20.20 10.05 20.85
N LYS A 24 20.82 11.24 20.76
CA LYS A 24 20.28 12.39 20.00
C LYS A 24 20.11 12.07 18.51
N ASP A 25 20.97 11.21 17.95
CA ASP A 25 20.98 10.84 16.52
C ASP A 25 19.78 10.00 16.10
N VAL A 26 19.11 9.35 17.06
CA VAL A 26 17.95 8.47 16.82
C VAL A 26 16.62 9.20 17.09
N CYS A 27 16.68 10.45 17.58
CA CYS A 27 15.47 11.22 17.88
C CYS A 27 14.75 11.61 16.57
N PRO A 28 13.47 11.23 16.37
CA PRO A 28 12.76 11.41 15.10
C PRO A 28 12.39 12.86 14.77
N THR A 29 12.86 13.85 15.55
CA THR A 29 12.50 15.25 15.38
C THR A 29 13.66 16.17 15.75
N THR A 30 14.74 16.15 14.97
CA THR A 30 15.93 17.00 15.18
C THR A 30 15.65 18.50 14.96
N SER A 31 14.56 18.85 14.29
CA SER A 31 14.24 20.21 13.82
C SER A 31 13.17 20.97 14.64
N ARG A 32 12.58 20.39 15.71
CA ARG A 32 11.50 21.04 16.48
C ARG A 32 11.73 20.95 17.99
N ASP A 33 11.26 21.95 18.74
CA ASP A 33 11.35 22.03 20.22
C ASP A 33 10.69 20.88 21.00
N ARG A 34 9.89 20.04 20.34
CA ARG A 34 9.22 18.86 20.92
C ARG A 34 9.30 17.69 19.94
N ALA A 35 9.73 16.53 20.43
CA ALA A 35 9.66 15.30 19.65
C ALA A 35 8.21 14.81 19.55
N ARG A 36 7.79 14.40 18.36
CA ARG A 36 6.46 13.84 18.10
C ARG A 36 6.60 12.49 17.44
N VAL A 37 5.92 11.48 17.98
CA VAL A 37 5.88 10.15 17.38
C VAL A 37 4.46 9.86 16.92
N TYR A 38 4.30 9.58 15.63
CA TYR A 38 3.07 9.07 15.07
C TYR A 38 2.95 7.58 15.38
N LEU A 39 1.90 7.21 16.12
CA LEU A 39 1.61 5.82 16.46
C LEU A 39 0.33 5.37 15.75
N SER A 40 0.52 4.49 14.77
CA SER A 40 -0.54 3.79 14.07
C SER A 40 -0.22 2.30 14.04
N LYS A 41 -1.24 1.46 13.85
CA LYS A 41 -1.04 0.00 13.74
C LYS A 41 0.00 -0.35 12.66
N SER A 42 -0.04 0.32 11.51
CA SER A 42 0.93 0.16 10.43
C SER A 42 2.34 0.61 10.79
N GLU A 43 2.49 1.69 11.56
CA GLU A 43 3.81 2.18 11.98
C GLU A 43 4.45 1.25 13.02
N ILE A 44 3.64 0.70 13.94
CA ILE A 44 4.09 -0.33 14.88
C ILE A 44 4.57 -1.57 14.11
N LEU A 45 3.78 -2.04 13.13
CA LEU A 45 4.15 -3.15 12.25
C LEU A 45 5.44 -2.87 11.48
N ARG A 46 5.59 -1.68 10.90
CA ARG A 46 6.81 -1.27 10.19
C ARG A 46 8.05 -1.37 11.07
N ARG A 47 7.98 -0.91 12.32
CA ARG A 47 9.11 -0.96 13.27
C ARG A 47 9.45 -2.39 13.72
N LYS A 48 8.46 -3.29 13.76
CA LYS A 48 8.66 -4.71 14.10
C LYS A 48 9.27 -5.54 12.97
N ILE A 49 9.09 -5.12 11.72
CA ILE A 49 9.55 -5.87 10.54
C ILE A 49 11.01 -5.52 10.22
N ASN A 50 11.80 -6.53 9.82
CA ASN A 50 13.17 -6.32 9.36
C ASN A 50 13.24 -5.33 8.18
N PRO A 51 14.19 -4.38 8.18
CA PRO A 51 14.22 -3.28 7.20
C PRO A 51 14.36 -3.75 5.75
N ILE A 52 15.11 -4.84 5.52
CA ILE A 52 15.28 -5.45 4.19
C ILE A 52 13.95 -6.01 3.67
N LYS A 53 13.23 -6.79 4.49
CA LYS A 53 11.91 -7.34 4.15
C LYS A 53 10.90 -6.22 3.92
N TYR A 54 10.93 -5.17 4.75
CA TYR A 54 10.06 -4.00 4.58
C TYR A 54 10.28 -3.30 3.24
N LYS A 55 11.54 -3.06 2.84
CA LYS A 55 11.88 -2.48 1.53
C LYS A 55 11.36 -3.33 0.37
N HIS A 56 11.45 -4.66 0.49
CA HIS A 56 10.89 -5.58 -0.49
C HIS A 56 9.35 -5.46 -0.60
N PHE A 57 8.63 -5.45 0.53
CA PHE A 57 7.16 -5.30 0.53
C PHE A 57 6.70 -3.96 -0.04
N ILE A 58 7.44 -2.87 0.17
CA ILE A 58 7.14 -1.58 -0.46
C ILE A 58 7.17 -1.70 -1.99
N LYS A 59 8.20 -2.35 -2.55
CA LYS A 59 8.30 -2.55 -4.00
C LYS A 59 7.11 -3.37 -4.54
N LEU A 60 6.71 -4.43 -3.84
CA LEU A 60 5.53 -5.21 -4.21
C LEU A 60 4.25 -4.37 -4.17
N ARG A 61 4.09 -3.53 -3.15
CA ARG A 61 2.94 -2.64 -3.02
C ARG A 61 2.83 -1.66 -4.19
N CYS A 62 3.94 -1.11 -4.68
CA CYS A 62 3.95 -0.25 -5.86
C CYS A 62 3.41 -0.97 -7.12
N LEU A 63 3.70 -2.26 -7.30
CA LEU A 63 3.17 -3.06 -8.41
C LEU A 63 1.65 -3.23 -8.29
N ILE A 64 1.16 -3.49 -7.09
CA ILE A 64 -0.26 -3.62 -6.79
C ILE A 64 -0.99 -2.30 -7.04
N GLU A 65 -0.47 -1.19 -6.51
CA GLU A 65 -1.06 0.15 -6.70
C GLU A 65 -1.10 0.56 -8.17
N ARG A 66 -0.08 0.21 -8.97
CA ARG A 66 -0.11 0.40 -10.42
C ARG A 66 -1.29 -0.33 -11.08
N LYS A 67 -1.59 -1.57 -10.67
CA LYS A 67 -2.75 -2.32 -11.20
C LYS A 67 -4.08 -1.72 -10.76
N PHE A 68 -4.19 -1.24 -9.53
CA PHE A 68 -5.37 -0.50 -9.09
C PHE A 68 -5.55 0.83 -9.85
N ALA A 69 -4.46 1.53 -10.17
CA ALA A 69 -4.51 2.75 -10.98
C ALA A 69 -4.98 2.46 -12.42
N GLU A 70 -4.49 1.38 -13.03
CA GLU A 70 -4.97 0.89 -14.32
C GLU A 70 -6.47 0.58 -14.28
N ALA A 71 -6.92 -0.14 -13.25
CA ALA A 71 -8.32 -0.49 -13.07
C ALA A 71 -9.22 0.77 -12.95
N LYS A 72 -8.76 1.78 -12.22
CA LYS A 72 -9.47 3.07 -12.10
C LYS A 72 -9.55 3.83 -13.42
N LYS A 73 -8.44 3.93 -14.16
CA LYS A 73 -8.34 4.74 -15.39
C LYS A 73 -8.96 4.06 -16.62
N ARG A 74 -8.72 2.76 -16.80
CA ARG A 74 -9.10 2.00 -18.02
C ARG A 74 -10.39 1.21 -17.87
N HIS A 75 -10.79 0.86 -16.64
CA HIS A 75 -11.98 0.06 -16.38
C HIS A 75 -13.04 0.81 -15.56
N ASN A 76 -12.97 2.14 -15.50
CA ASN A 76 -13.95 3.01 -14.86
C ASN A 76 -14.25 2.68 -13.38
N LEU A 77 -13.31 2.06 -12.66
CA LEU A 77 -13.45 1.80 -11.22
C LEU A 77 -13.26 3.05 -10.34
N PHE A 78 -13.16 4.23 -10.95
CA PHE A 78 -13.18 5.49 -10.20
C PHE A 78 -14.58 5.78 -9.62
N ARG A 79 -15.65 5.33 -10.29
CA ARG A 79 -17.04 5.50 -9.82
C ARG A 79 -17.74 4.15 -9.70
N ALA A 80 -18.53 3.98 -8.64
CA ALA A 80 -19.43 2.84 -8.54
C ALA A 80 -20.60 3.05 -9.49
N ARG A 81 -20.87 2.10 -10.40
CA ARG A 81 -22.04 2.16 -11.29
C ARG A 81 -23.32 1.85 -10.53
N TYR A 82 -23.23 0.97 -9.53
CA TYR A 82 -24.35 0.50 -8.74
C TYR A 82 -24.37 1.13 -7.35
N ARG A 83 -25.58 1.29 -6.78
CA ARG A 83 -25.77 1.88 -5.43
C ARG A 83 -25.51 0.88 -4.30
N THR A 84 -25.91 -0.38 -4.48
CA THR A 84 -25.81 -1.40 -3.43
C THR A 84 -24.43 -2.06 -3.39
N LEU A 85 -23.91 -2.30 -2.19
CA LEU A 85 -22.59 -2.93 -2.00
C LEU A 85 -22.44 -4.26 -2.77
N LYS A 86 -23.45 -5.15 -2.71
CA LYS A 86 -23.43 -6.45 -3.40
C LYS A 86 -23.17 -6.31 -4.90
N ARG A 87 -23.87 -5.40 -5.58
CA ARG A 87 -23.72 -5.17 -7.02
C ARG A 87 -22.37 -4.51 -7.36
N VAL A 88 -21.87 -3.61 -6.51
CA VAL A 88 -20.53 -3.04 -6.66
C VAL A 88 -19.46 -4.12 -6.50
N THR A 89 -19.63 -5.05 -5.55
CA THR A 89 -18.72 -6.19 -5.39
C THR A 89 -18.66 -7.02 -6.67
N ILE A 90 -19.80 -7.35 -7.28
CA ILE A 90 -19.84 -8.08 -8.56
C ILE A 90 -19.13 -7.27 -9.66
N GLN A 91 -19.39 -5.97 -9.78
CA GLN A 91 -18.71 -5.10 -10.75
C GLN A 91 -17.19 -5.16 -10.61
N VAL A 92 -16.69 -5.04 -9.38
CA VAL A 92 -15.25 -5.07 -9.08
C VAL A 92 -14.66 -6.43 -9.42
N LEU A 93 -15.30 -7.52 -8.99
CA LEU A 93 -14.82 -8.89 -9.23
C LEU A 93 -14.75 -9.20 -10.72
N MET A 94 -15.81 -8.92 -11.47
CA MET A 94 -15.83 -9.13 -12.92
C MET A 94 -14.73 -8.34 -13.64
N THR A 95 -14.49 -7.11 -13.20
CA THR A 95 -13.43 -6.27 -13.77
C THR A 95 -12.03 -6.89 -13.56
N PHE A 96 -11.75 -7.37 -12.35
CA PHE A 96 -10.47 -8.00 -12.04
C PHE A 96 -10.28 -9.35 -12.75
N ILE A 97 -11.35 -10.13 -12.94
CA ILE A 97 -11.32 -11.36 -13.75
C ILE A 97 -10.88 -11.01 -15.18
N VAL A 98 -11.52 -10.03 -15.81
CA VAL A 98 -11.15 -9.59 -17.17
C VAL A 98 -9.70 -9.09 -17.25
N MET A 99 -9.24 -8.30 -16.28
CA MET A 99 -7.84 -7.84 -16.23
C MET A 99 -6.84 -9.00 -16.15
N ASN A 100 -7.16 -10.04 -15.37
CA ASN A 100 -6.33 -11.23 -15.25
C ASN A 100 -6.33 -12.04 -16.55
N ILE A 101 -7.48 -12.23 -17.19
CA ILE A 101 -7.59 -12.93 -18.48
C ILE A 101 -6.75 -12.22 -19.55
N LYS A 102 -6.87 -10.88 -19.66
CA LYS A 102 -6.05 -10.07 -20.59
C LYS A 102 -4.55 -10.28 -20.34
N ARG A 103 -4.14 -10.41 -19.08
CA ARG A 103 -2.75 -10.68 -18.72
C ARG A 103 -2.30 -12.08 -19.13
N ILE A 104 -3.14 -13.10 -18.91
CA ILE A 104 -2.84 -14.48 -19.29
C ILE A 104 -2.61 -14.58 -20.79
N ILE A 105 -3.51 -14.01 -21.60
CA ILE A 105 -3.39 -14.00 -23.06
C ILE A 105 -2.09 -13.34 -23.49
N LYS A 106 -1.78 -12.15 -22.96
CA LYS A 106 -0.52 -11.45 -23.25
C LYS A 106 0.72 -12.30 -22.93
N LEU A 107 0.73 -13.02 -21.80
CA LEU A 107 1.85 -13.88 -21.43
C LEU A 107 2.00 -15.09 -22.35
N ILE A 108 0.88 -15.65 -22.82
CA ILE A 108 0.88 -16.76 -23.79
C ILE A 108 1.47 -16.27 -25.12
N ASP A 109 1.02 -15.11 -25.61
CA ASP A 109 1.51 -14.53 -26.87
C ASP A 109 3.00 -14.19 -26.80
N GLU A 110 3.46 -13.58 -25.70
CA GLU A 110 4.89 -13.30 -25.49
C GLU A 110 5.73 -14.59 -25.49
N LYS A 111 5.23 -15.67 -24.86
CA LYS A 111 5.90 -16.98 -24.88
C LYS A 111 5.91 -17.60 -26.28
N ARG A 112 4.84 -17.45 -27.06
CA ARG A 112 4.76 -17.93 -28.44
C ARG A 112 5.75 -17.20 -29.34
N LEU A 113 5.78 -15.86 -29.26
CA LEU A 113 6.71 -15.00 -30.01
C LEU A 113 8.17 -15.22 -29.63
N LYS A 114 8.47 -15.60 -28.39
CA LYS A 114 9.83 -15.99 -28.00
C LYS A 114 10.20 -17.33 -28.63
N ARG A 115 9.34 -18.35 -28.54
CA ARG A 115 9.59 -19.65 -29.17
C ARG A 115 9.87 -19.53 -30.68
N LEU A 116 9.09 -18.71 -31.40
CA LEU A 116 9.28 -18.48 -32.84
C LEU A 116 10.55 -17.69 -33.20
N ARG A 117 11.17 -16.99 -32.25
CA ARG A 117 12.41 -16.21 -32.48
C ARG A 117 13.69 -16.98 -32.17
N TYR A 118 13.58 -18.06 -31.41
CA TYR A 118 14.70 -18.94 -31.04
C TYR A 118 14.61 -20.32 -31.70
N ALA A 119 13.67 -20.48 -32.64
CA ALA A 119 13.55 -21.62 -33.55
C ALA A 119 14.05 -21.17 -34.93
#